data_AF-G3YAU1-F1
#
_entry.id   AF-G3YAU1-F1
#
_cell.length_a   1.000
_cell.length_b   1.000
_cell.length_c   1.000
_cell.angle_alpha   90.00
_cell.angle_beta   90.00
_cell.angle_gamma   90.00
#
_symmetry.space_group_name_H-M   'P 1'
#
loop_
_entity.id
_entity.type
_entity.pdbx_description
1 polymer ?
#
loop_
_entity_poly.entity_id
_entity_poly.type
_entity_poly.pdbx_seq_one_letter_code
_entity_poly.pdbx_strand_id
1 'polypeptide(L)'
;PAIDAAWDDITYASGKSSSTRSFLLNTRLTICSRWFGLADELGGGYMGSVEVLHQLHCLNMLRQASYEDYYKDKPGPWEDSPQILRHHLDHCIDILRQKLMCDADVGILTYVWVKGHKDPFPDFNVHHKCRDFRAVKQWVGQH
;
A
#
# COMPACT_ATOMS: atom_id res chain seq x y z
N PRO A 1 -0.78 20.40 -7.22
CA PRO A 1 0.70 20.48 -7.34
C PRO A 1 1.45 20.27 -6.02
N ALA A 2 1.27 21.14 -5.00
CA ALA A 2 1.99 21.00 -3.72
C ALA A 2 1.55 19.76 -2.91
N ILE A 3 0.23 19.48 -2.90
CA ILE A 3 -0.32 18.28 -2.26
C ILE A 3 0.20 17.01 -2.94
N ASP A 4 0.25 16.98 -4.27
CA ASP A 4 0.73 15.82 -5.02
C ASP A 4 2.22 15.57 -4.75
N ALA A 5 3.03 16.63 -4.71
CA ALA A 5 4.45 16.53 -4.34
C ALA A 5 4.65 15.99 -2.90
N ALA A 6 3.82 16.40 -1.95
CA ALA A 6 3.88 15.89 -0.58
C ALA A 6 3.49 14.41 -0.49
N TRP A 7 2.53 13.96 -1.30
CA TRP A 7 2.18 12.53 -1.40
C TRP A 7 3.28 11.72 -2.08
N ASP A 8 3.91 12.25 -3.13
CA ASP A 8 4.99 11.57 -3.83
C ASP A 8 6.20 11.34 -2.91
N ASP A 9 6.53 12.31 -2.04
CA ASP A 9 7.61 12.20 -1.05
C ASP A 9 7.41 10.99 -0.12
N ILE A 10 6.22 10.85 0.47
CA ILE A 10 5.94 9.75 1.42
C ILE A 10 5.63 8.42 0.75
N THR A 11 5.27 8.43 -0.54
CA THR A 11 4.92 7.22 -1.30
C THR A 11 6.17 6.58 -1.91
N TYR A 12 7.12 7.38 -2.38
CA TYR A 12 8.28 6.92 -3.14
C TYR A 12 9.61 7.17 -2.43
N ALA A 13 9.57 7.55 -1.14
CA ALA A 13 10.69 7.91 -0.29
C ALA A 13 11.98 7.11 -0.61
N SER A 14 12.91 7.73 -1.35
CA SER A 14 14.28 7.25 -1.64
C SER A 14 14.49 5.83 -2.23
N GLY A 15 13.44 5.06 -2.54
CA GLY A 15 13.57 3.64 -2.84
C GLY A 15 12.86 3.22 -4.12
N LYS A 16 13.51 3.43 -5.27
CA LYS A 16 13.30 2.54 -6.42
C LYS A 16 13.54 1.11 -5.94
N SER A 17 12.68 0.19 -6.36
CA SER A 17 12.80 -1.28 -6.23
C SER A 17 14.24 -1.71 -5.96
N SER A 18 14.56 -1.94 -4.69
CA SER A 18 15.92 -2.28 -4.29
C SER A 18 16.19 -3.74 -4.61
N SER A 19 17.41 -4.06 -5.07
CA SER A 19 17.90 -5.44 -5.10
C SER A 19 17.81 -6.00 -3.68
N THR A 20 16.89 -6.95 -3.48
CA THR A 20 16.63 -7.51 -2.15
C THR A 20 17.62 -8.61 -1.77
N ARG A 21 18.72 -8.83 -2.52
CA ARG A 21 19.68 -9.91 -2.21
C ARG A 21 20.20 -9.81 -0.79
N SER A 22 20.60 -8.62 -0.34
CA SER A 22 21.06 -8.36 1.04
C SER A 22 19.91 -8.29 2.05
N PHE A 23 18.72 -7.86 1.63
CA PHE A 23 17.57 -7.69 2.51
C PHE A 23 16.88 -9.02 2.85
N LEU A 24 16.75 -9.93 1.88
CA LEU A 24 16.16 -11.28 2.05
C LEU A 24 17.04 -12.20 2.91
N LEU A 25 18.36 -12.01 2.89
CA LEU A 25 19.29 -12.77 3.73
C LEU A 25 19.04 -12.52 5.24
N ASN A 26 18.44 -11.38 5.60
CA ASN A 26 18.17 -11.01 7.00
C ASN A 26 16.71 -11.25 7.46
N THR A 27 15.78 -11.61 6.57
CA THR A 27 14.34 -11.61 6.90
C THR A 27 13.75 -12.98 7.27
N ARG A 28 14.54 -14.06 7.41
CA ARG A 28 14.04 -15.45 7.61
C ARG A 28 12.99 -15.89 6.56
N LEU A 29 12.86 -15.15 5.46
CA LEU A 29 11.91 -15.50 4.39
C LEU A 29 12.44 -16.69 3.61
N THR A 30 11.56 -17.63 3.30
CA THR A 30 11.89 -18.71 2.37
C THR A 30 11.85 -18.15 0.95
N ILE A 31 12.97 -18.22 0.24
CA ILE A 31 13.07 -17.73 -1.14
C ILE A 31 12.10 -18.53 -2.02
N CYS A 32 11.26 -17.82 -2.78
CA CYS A 32 10.35 -18.42 -3.75
C CYS A 32 10.95 -18.36 -5.16
N SER A 33 10.96 -19.48 -5.87
CA SER A 33 11.47 -19.57 -7.25
C SER A 33 10.66 -18.75 -8.27
N ARG A 34 9.44 -18.32 -7.91
CA ARG A 34 8.55 -17.53 -8.77
C ARG A 34 8.81 -16.04 -8.72
N TRP A 35 9.58 -15.57 -7.73
CA TRP A 35 9.87 -14.15 -7.58
C TRP A 35 10.70 -13.62 -8.75
N PHE A 36 10.46 -12.36 -9.09
CA PHE A 36 11.15 -11.68 -10.17
C PHE A 36 12.61 -11.41 -9.80
N GLY A 37 13.50 -12.23 -10.35
CA GLY A 37 14.94 -12.09 -10.23
C GLY A 37 15.46 -10.96 -11.11
N LEU A 38 16.35 -10.14 -10.56
CA LEU A 38 17.09 -9.12 -11.29
C LEU A 38 18.32 -9.75 -11.95
N ALA A 39 18.65 -9.31 -13.16
CA ALA A 39 19.90 -9.69 -13.82
C ALA A 39 21.12 -9.24 -13.01
N ASP A 40 22.24 -9.96 -13.11
CA ASP A 40 23.47 -9.62 -12.38
C ASP A 40 23.99 -8.21 -12.73
N GLU A 41 23.81 -7.77 -13.98
CA GLU A 41 24.13 -6.41 -14.45
C GLU A 41 23.32 -5.31 -13.74
N LEU A 42 22.15 -5.66 -13.19
CA LEU A 42 21.28 -4.78 -12.40
C LEU A 42 21.48 -4.98 -10.88
N GLY A 43 22.54 -5.68 -10.47
CA GLY A 43 22.89 -5.96 -9.08
C GLY A 43 22.40 -7.31 -8.54
N GLY A 44 21.74 -8.12 -9.36
CA GLY A 44 21.23 -9.44 -8.98
C GLY A 44 20.17 -9.40 -7.86
N GLY A 45 19.74 -10.57 -7.37
CA GLY A 45 18.72 -10.67 -6.31
C GLY A 45 17.29 -10.62 -6.83
N TYR A 46 16.35 -10.17 -5.99
CA TYR A 46 14.94 -10.09 -6.37
C TYR A 46 14.43 -8.65 -6.24
N MET A 47 13.45 -8.29 -7.06
CA MET A 47 12.75 -7.03 -6.94
C MET A 47 11.84 -7.05 -5.71
N GLY A 48 11.90 -5.98 -4.90
CA GLY A 48 10.98 -5.80 -3.80
C GLY A 48 10.90 -4.34 -3.34
N SER A 49 9.86 -4.07 -2.56
CA SER A 49 9.60 -2.79 -1.93
C SER A 49 9.14 -2.99 -0.47
N VAL A 50 9.30 -1.95 0.35
CA VAL A 50 8.78 -1.97 1.72
C VAL A 50 7.26 -1.78 1.67
N GLU A 51 6.53 -2.66 2.34
CA GLU A 51 5.07 -2.77 2.27
C GLU A 51 4.35 -1.43 2.55
N VAL A 52 4.78 -0.66 3.55
CA VAL A 52 4.18 0.64 3.88
C VAL A 52 4.17 1.62 2.69
N LEU A 53 5.19 1.59 1.83
CA LEU A 53 5.26 2.45 0.65
C LEU A 53 4.21 2.05 -0.40
N HIS A 54 3.98 0.75 -0.57
CA HIS A 54 2.93 0.25 -1.45
C HIS A 54 1.53 0.55 -0.90
N GLN A 55 1.33 0.45 0.41
CA GLN A 55 0.08 0.81 1.07
C GLN A 55 -0.24 2.31 0.91
N LEU A 56 0.75 3.18 1.06
CA LEU A 56 0.61 4.63 0.84
C LEU A 56 0.33 4.96 -0.64
N HIS A 57 0.99 4.26 -1.58
CA HIS A 57 0.71 4.38 -3.01
C HIS A 57 -0.77 4.06 -3.32
N CYS A 58 -1.27 2.93 -2.83
CA CYS A 58 -2.67 2.52 -3.00
C CYS A 58 -3.64 3.55 -2.40
N LEU A 59 -3.32 4.10 -1.21
CA LEU A 59 -4.14 5.14 -0.59
C LEU A 59 -4.16 6.44 -1.41
N ASN A 60 -3.03 6.85 -1.99
CA ASN A 60 -2.99 8.01 -2.88
C ASN A 60 -3.78 7.77 -4.18
N MET A 61 -3.74 6.56 -4.74
CA MET A 61 -4.60 6.20 -5.88
C MET A 61 -6.08 6.29 -5.51
N LEU A 62 -6.49 5.84 -4.32
CA LEU A 62 -7.87 5.97 -3.85
C LEU A 62 -8.27 7.45 -3.64
N ARG A 63 -7.37 8.28 -3.11
CA ARG A 63 -7.56 9.74 -3.04
C ARG A 63 -7.83 10.31 -4.43
N GLN A 64 -6.98 9.97 -5.39
CA GLN A 64 -7.11 10.41 -6.79
C GLN A 64 -8.35 9.80 -7.47
N ALA A 65 -8.84 8.62 -7.08
CA ALA A 65 -10.03 8.01 -7.66
C ALA A 65 -11.34 8.49 -6.99
N SER A 66 -11.25 9.15 -5.83
CA SER A 66 -12.41 9.64 -5.07
C SER A 66 -13.12 10.85 -5.69
N TYR A 67 -12.86 11.19 -6.95
CA TYR A 67 -13.56 12.26 -7.65
C TYR A 67 -15.05 11.93 -7.80
N GLU A 68 -15.84 12.93 -7.44
CA GLU A 68 -17.26 12.92 -7.12
C GLU A 68 -18.18 12.58 -8.30
N ASP A 69 -17.78 12.91 -9.53
CA ASP A 69 -18.60 12.82 -10.75
C ASP A 69 -19.22 11.42 -10.98
N TYR A 70 -18.61 10.39 -10.41
CA TYR A 70 -19.04 9.00 -10.53
C TYR A 70 -19.95 8.52 -9.38
N TYR A 71 -19.96 9.18 -8.22
CA TYR A 71 -20.57 8.65 -6.98
C TYR A 71 -21.76 9.46 -6.46
N LYS A 72 -22.06 10.62 -7.04
CA LYS A 72 -23.08 11.58 -6.58
C LYS A 72 -24.52 11.03 -6.40
N ASP A 73 -24.86 9.90 -7.03
CA ASP A 73 -26.23 9.35 -7.02
C ASP A 73 -26.43 8.20 -6.00
N LYS A 74 -25.54 8.06 -5.01
CA LYS A 74 -25.65 7.01 -3.97
C LYS A 74 -26.02 7.59 -2.60
N PRO A 75 -26.84 6.91 -1.77
CA PRO A 75 -27.22 7.41 -0.44
C PRO A 75 -26.08 7.37 0.58
N GLY A 76 -26.12 8.23 1.61
CA GLY A 76 -25.17 8.27 2.74
C GLY A 76 -24.44 9.62 2.92
N PRO A 77 -23.16 9.65 3.35
CA PRO A 77 -22.34 10.88 3.40
C PRO A 77 -22.27 11.65 2.07
N TRP A 78 -22.70 11.00 1.00
CA TRP A 78 -22.84 11.49 -0.36
C TRP A 78 -24.06 12.43 -0.54
N GLU A 79 -24.90 12.60 0.50
CA GLU A 79 -25.95 13.64 0.60
C GLU A 79 -25.42 14.97 1.15
N ASP A 80 -24.18 14.99 1.68
CA ASP A 80 -23.51 16.21 2.10
C ASP A 80 -23.25 17.13 0.91
N SER A 81 -23.06 18.44 1.17
CA SER A 81 -22.57 19.33 0.12
C SER A 81 -21.22 18.82 -0.43
N PRO A 82 -20.91 19.04 -1.72
CA PRO A 82 -19.65 18.59 -2.33
C PRO A 82 -18.41 18.95 -1.50
N GLN A 83 -18.43 20.11 -0.84
CA GLN A 83 -17.34 20.59 0.01
C GLN A 83 -17.22 19.79 1.31
N ILE A 84 -18.34 19.47 1.96
CA ILE A 84 -18.36 18.68 3.20
C ILE A 84 -17.93 17.23 2.90
N LEU A 85 -18.44 16.66 1.81
CA LEU A 85 -18.03 15.32 1.35
C LEU A 85 -16.53 15.26 1.06
N ARG A 86 -15.97 16.27 0.37
CA ARG A 86 -14.52 16.37 0.13
C ARG A 86 -13.74 16.42 1.44
N HIS A 87 -14.17 17.23 2.40
CA HIS A 87 -13.55 17.29 3.72
C HIS A 87 -13.61 15.94 4.46
N HIS A 88 -14.74 15.24 4.43
CA HIS A 88 -14.87 13.90 5.00
C HIS A 88 -13.91 12.91 4.34
N LEU A 89 -13.81 12.91 3.01
CA LEU A 89 -12.88 12.04 2.28
C LEU A 89 -11.43 12.36 2.61
N ASP A 90 -11.04 13.64 2.64
CA ASP A 90 -9.68 14.07 2.99
C ASP A 90 -9.30 13.65 4.42
N HIS A 91 -10.21 13.83 5.37
CA HIS A 91 -10.05 13.37 6.75
C HIS A 91 -9.87 11.85 6.85
N CYS A 92 -10.73 11.07 6.17
CA CYS A 92 -10.64 9.61 6.14
C CYS A 92 -9.30 9.14 5.57
N ILE A 93 -8.87 9.76 4.47
CA ILE A 93 -7.59 9.47 3.83
C ILE A 93 -6.44 9.83 4.78
N ASP A 94 -6.51 10.96 5.48
CA ASP A 94 -5.45 11.36 6.41
C ASP A 94 -5.35 10.44 7.64
N ILE A 95 -6.48 10.01 8.22
CA ILE A 95 -6.47 9.02 9.32
C ILE A 95 -5.82 7.71 8.87
N LEU A 96 -6.16 7.23 7.66
CA LEU A 96 -5.55 6.02 7.11
C LEU A 96 -4.06 6.22 6.86
N ARG A 97 -3.64 7.36 6.28
CA ARG A 97 -2.24 7.72 6.08
C ARG A 97 -1.48 7.71 7.41
N GLN A 98 -2.00 8.38 8.44
CA GLN A 98 -1.40 8.40 9.77
C GLN A 98 -1.28 6.99 10.37
N LYS A 99 -2.31 6.15 10.21
CA LYS A 99 -2.28 4.77 10.69
C LYS A 99 -1.23 3.93 9.97
N LEU A 100 -1.15 4.02 8.64
CA LEU A 100 -0.15 3.33 7.84
C LEU A 100 1.27 3.77 8.22
N MET A 101 1.50 5.07 8.43
CA MET A 101 2.80 5.59 8.88
C MET A 101 3.13 5.24 10.33
N CYS A 102 2.12 5.07 11.19
CA CYS A 102 2.29 4.67 12.59
C CYS A 102 2.63 3.18 12.73
N ASP A 103 1.94 2.32 11.98
CA ASP A 103 2.26 0.89 11.95
C ASP A 103 3.54 0.62 11.17
N ALA A 104 3.79 1.41 10.12
CA ALA A 104 4.96 1.35 9.24
C ALA A 104 5.37 -0.08 8.91
N ASP A 105 4.49 -0.81 8.21
CA ASP A 105 4.74 -2.22 7.89
C ASP A 105 6.04 -2.36 7.07
N VAL A 106 7.05 -2.94 7.72
CA VAL A 106 8.38 -3.19 7.15
C VAL A 106 8.47 -4.54 6.41
N GLY A 107 7.34 -5.21 6.21
CA GLY A 107 7.22 -6.37 5.33
C GLY A 107 7.77 -6.07 3.93
N ILE A 108 8.22 -7.12 3.24
CA ILE A 108 8.78 -6.98 1.90
C ILE A 108 7.79 -7.50 0.88
N LEU A 109 7.27 -6.58 0.08
CA LEU A 109 6.46 -6.87 -1.08
C LEU A 109 7.37 -7.27 -2.23
N THR A 110 7.25 -8.53 -2.65
CA THR A 110 7.98 -9.06 -3.81
C THR A 110 7.14 -8.97 -5.07
N TYR A 111 7.73 -9.28 -6.23
CA TYR A 111 7.02 -9.24 -7.52
C TYR A 111 7.13 -10.59 -8.21
N VAL A 112 6.12 -10.95 -9.01
CA VAL A 112 6.05 -12.22 -9.74
C VAL A 112 5.63 -11.98 -11.19
N TRP A 113 6.01 -12.89 -12.09
CA TRP A 113 5.47 -12.91 -13.45
C TRP A 113 4.08 -13.52 -13.49
N VAL A 114 3.13 -12.80 -14.10
CA VAL A 114 1.76 -13.26 -14.31
C VAL A 114 1.49 -13.33 -15.81
N LYS A 115 0.97 -14.47 -16.28
CA LYS A 115 0.65 -14.66 -17.71
C LYS A 115 -0.33 -13.58 -18.18
N GLY A 116 0.02 -12.88 -19.25
CA GLY A 116 -0.80 -11.81 -19.83
C GLY A 116 -0.51 -10.41 -19.30
N HIS A 117 0.36 -10.26 -18.29
CA HIS A 117 0.85 -8.97 -17.83
C HIS A 117 2.20 -8.64 -18.50
N LYS A 118 2.37 -7.37 -18.88
CA LYS A 118 3.62 -6.89 -19.51
C LYS A 118 4.74 -6.67 -18.49
N ASP A 119 4.38 -6.30 -17.27
CA ASP A 119 5.29 -5.97 -16.18
C ASP A 119 5.11 -6.93 -14.99
N PRO A 120 6.14 -7.11 -14.14
CA PRO A 120 6.02 -7.88 -12.91
C PRO A 120 4.90 -7.35 -12.00
N PHE A 121 4.10 -8.26 -11.46
CA PHE A 121 2.95 -7.92 -10.61
C PHE A 121 3.32 -8.07 -9.13
N PRO A 122 2.87 -7.18 -8.23
CA PRO A 122 3.11 -7.32 -6.79
C PRO A 122 2.50 -8.61 -6.23
N ASP A 123 3.30 -9.37 -5.50
CA ASP A 123 2.89 -10.57 -4.79
C ASP A 123 2.40 -10.19 -3.39
N PHE A 124 1.09 -10.03 -3.24
CA PHE A 124 0.44 -9.66 -1.99
C PHE A 124 0.47 -10.76 -0.91
N ASN A 125 1.10 -11.90 -1.16
CA ASN A 125 1.31 -12.93 -0.15
C ASN A 125 2.47 -12.57 0.80
N VAL A 126 2.36 -11.41 1.44
CA VAL A 126 3.34 -10.88 2.39
C VAL A 126 2.98 -11.37 3.80
N HIS A 127 4.00 -11.71 4.59
CA HIS A 127 3.78 -12.10 5.98
C HIS A 127 3.63 -10.86 6.85
N HIS A 128 2.45 -10.69 7.44
CA HIS A 128 2.14 -9.58 8.34
C HIS A 128 1.96 -10.08 9.77
N LYS A 129 2.27 -9.22 10.74
CA LYS A 129 1.94 -9.45 12.15
C LYS A 129 0.68 -8.65 12.51
N CYS A 130 -0.45 -9.34 12.59
CA CYS A 130 -1.75 -8.71 12.82
C CYS A 130 -2.21 -8.80 14.27
N ARG A 131 -3.03 -7.84 14.68
CA ARG A 131 -3.92 -8.00 15.84
C ARG A 131 -5.05 -8.95 15.48
N ASP A 132 -5.59 -9.71 16.45
CA ASP A 132 -6.76 -10.55 16.19
C ASP A 132 -8.01 -9.67 16.00
N PHE A 133 -8.39 -9.48 14.74
CA PHE A 133 -9.54 -8.68 14.37
C PHE A 133 -10.86 -9.24 14.90
N ARG A 134 -10.98 -10.57 15.07
CA ARG A 134 -12.18 -11.18 15.62
C ARG A 134 -12.30 -10.86 17.10
N ALA A 135 -11.20 -10.94 17.85
CA ALA A 135 -11.17 -10.57 19.25
C ALA A 135 -11.55 -9.09 19.44
N VAL A 136 -11.03 -8.19 18.59
CA VAL A 136 -11.40 -6.76 18.62
C VAL A 136 -12.89 -6.56 18.35
N LYS A 137 -13.43 -7.19 17.29
CA LYS A 137 -14.87 -7.10 16.98
C LYS A 137 -15.75 -7.61 18.12
N GLN A 138 -15.37 -8.73 18.72
CA GLN A 138 -16.11 -9.31 19.84
C GLN A 138 -16.11 -8.37 21.04
N TRP A 139 -14.96 -7.81 21.39
CA TRP A 139 -14.84 -6.84 22.48
C TRP A 139 -15.71 -5.60 22.24
N VAL A 140 -15.70 -5.04 21.03
CA VAL A 140 -16.56 -3.90 20.64
C VAL A 140 -18.04 -4.27 20.74
N GLY A 141 -18.46 -5.45 20.27
CA GLY A 141 -19.88 -5.84 20.31
C GLY A 141 -20.43 -6.15 21.71
N GLN A 142 -19.58 -6.19 22.73
CA GLN A 142 -19.95 -6.46 24.12
C GLN A 142 -20.01 -5.17 24.98
N HIS A 143 -19.65 -4.03 24.42
CA HIS A 143 -19.62 -2.72 25.08
C HIS A 143 -20.36 -1.68 24.22
#